data_AF-A0A8X6RI56-F1
#
_entry.id   AF-A0A8X6RI56-F1
#
_cell.length_a   1.000
_cell.length_b   1.000
_cell.length_c   1.000
_cell.angle_alpha   90.00
_cell.angle_beta   90.00
_cell.angle_gamma   90.00
#
_symmetry.space_group_name_H-M   'P 1'
#
loop_
_entity.id
_entity.type
_entity.pdbx_description
1 polymer ?
#
loop_
_entity_poly.entity_id
_entity_poly.type
_entity_poly.pdbx_seq_one_letter_code
_entity_poly.pdbx_strand_id
1 'polypeptide(L)'
;MERFRTTFTLIDNSHPQRRRTVRTEEAIVTVECSIEEDPNESIRHRAQELDLCPSTLWKILWKNLEKLTVWCALWAGGIIGPYFFKNDERHNVTVNGDRYRAMITNIFISELNNHDVQEL
;
A
#
# COMPACT_ATOMS: atom_id res chain seq x y z
N MET A 1 2.90 -9.24 43.25
CA MET A 1 2.27 -7.90 43.12
C MET A 1 2.95 -6.99 42.08
N GLU A 2 4.11 -7.35 41.52
CA GLU A 2 4.81 -6.52 40.51
C GLU A 2 4.01 -6.28 39.22
N ARG A 3 3.34 -7.30 38.66
CA ARG A 3 2.56 -7.17 37.43
C ARG A 3 1.51 -6.05 37.47
N PHE A 4 0.81 -5.89 38.60
CA PHE A 4 -0.17 -4.82 38.76
C PHE A 4 0.49 -3.43 38.80
N ARG A 5 1.68 -3.32 39.40
CA ARG A 5 2.42 -2.04 39.46
C ARG A 5 2.96 -1.61 38.10
N THR A 6 3.28 -2.56 37.23
CA THR A 6 3.80 -2.29 35.88
C THR A 6 2.69 -2.11 34.85
N THR A 7 1.68 -2.99 34.87
CA THR A 7 0.70 -3.14 33.78
C THR A 7 -0.73 -2.75 34.20
N PHE A 8 -0.95 -2.39 35.48
CA PHE A 8 -2.25 -2.02 36.07
C PHE A 8 -3.39 -3.04 35.86
N THR A 9 -3.03 -4.28 35.56
CA THR A 9 -3.99 -5.35 35.27
C THR A 9 -3.68 -6.59 36.11
N LEU A 10 -4.74 -7.18 36.65
CA LEU A 10 -4.68 -8.49 37.32
C LEU A 10 -4.95 -9.64 36.35
N ILE A 11 -5.39 -9.34 35.12
CA ILE A 11 -5.74 -10.33 34.09
C ILE A 11 -4.48 -11.07 33.65
N ASP A 12 -4.55 -12.40 33.64
CA ASP A 12 -3.46 -13.25 33.19
C ASP A 12 -3.55 -13.50 31.68
N ASN A 13 -3.01 -12.55 30.89
CA ASN A 13 -2.94 -12.66 29.44
C ASN A 13 -1.82 -13.61 28.96
N SER A 14 -1.37 -14.55 29.79
CA SER A 14 -0.41 -15.60 29.43
C SER A 14 -1.00 -16.68 28.51
N HIS A 15 -1.86 -16.30 27.58
CA HIS A 15 -2.21 -17.18 26.46
C HIS A 15 -1.23 -16.89 25.33
N PRO A 16 -0.50 -17.89 24.82
CA PRO A 16 0.37 -17.68 23.67
C PRO A 16 -0.49 -17.20 22.51
N GLN A 17 -0.36 -15.92 22.17
CA GLN A 17 -1.00 -15.37 20.99
C GLN A 17 -0.44 -16.12 19.79
N ARG A 18 -1.30 -16.80 19.03
CA ARG A 18 -0.90 -17.51 17.83
C ARG A 18 -0.15 -16.53 16.93
N ARG A 19 1.17 -16.75 16.77
CA ARG A 19 1.99 -15.96 15.85
C ARG A 19 1.39 -16.12 14.46
N ARG A 20 1.10 -14.99 13.80
CA ARG A 20 0.59 -15.01 12.43
C ARG A 20 1.73 -15.46 11.52
N THR A 21 1.58 -16.62 10.89
CA THR A 21 2.66 -17.28 10.15
C THR A 21 3.11 -16.52 8.89
N VAL A 22 2.23 -15.71 8.29
CA VAL A 22 2.48 -15.12 6.96
C VAL A 22 2.67 -13.60 6.98
N ARG A 23 2.43 -12.92 8.12
CA ARG A 23 2.62 -11.48 8.28
C ARG A 23 3.78 -11.26 9.25
N THR A 24 4.97 -11.66 8.81
CA THR A 24 6.22 -11.35 9.50
C THR A 24 6.61 -9.90 9.22
N GLU A 25 7.42 -9.31 10.10
CA GLU A 25 7.94 -7.95 9.91
C GLU A 25 8.74 -7.84 8.61
N GLU A 26 9.55 -8.86 8.33
CA GLU A 26 10.33 -8.97 7.09
C GLU A 26 9.42 -8.91 5.86
N ALA A 27 8.32 -9.67 5.82
CA ALA A 27 7.40 -9.65 4.70
C ALA A 27 6.68 -8.31 4.53
N ILE A 28 6.45 -7.56 5.62
CA ILE A 28 5.90 -6.20 5.54
C ILE A 28 6.91 -5.27 4.88
N VAL A 29 8.16 -5.30 5.34
CA VAL A 29 9.25 -4.48 4.80
C VAL A 29 9.49 -4.80 3.32
N THR A 30 9.50 -6.09 2.93
CA THR A 30 9.68 -6.47 1.52
C THR A 30 8.54 -5.94 0.64
N VAL A 31 7.30 -6.01 1.13
CA VAL A 31 6.13 -5.46 0.42
C VAL A 31 6.24 -3.94 0.30
N GLU A 32 6.70 -3.25 1.34
CA GLU A 32 6.92 -1.80 1.31
C GLU A 32 8.00 -1.40 0.30
N CYS A 33 9.14 -2.09 0.29
CA CYS A 33 10.21 -1.85 -0.70
C CYS A 33 9.71 -2.05 -2.14
N SER A 34 8.96 -3.12 -2.41
CA SER A 34 8.43 -3.37 -3.76
C SER A 34 7.42 -2.32 -4.22
N ILE A 35 6.62 -1.75 -3.31
CA ILE A 35 5.72 -0.62 -3.64
C ILE A 35 6.51 0.64 -4.00
N GLU A 36 7.70 0.81 -3.43
CA GLU A 36 8.55 1.98 -3.68
C GLU A 36 9.33 1.87 -4.98
N GLU A 37 9.81 0.66 -5.30
CA GLU A 37 10.54 0.40 -6.55
C GLU A 37 9.65 0.59 -7.77
N ASP A 38 8.46 -0.01 -7.76
CA ASP A 38 7.47 0.21 -8.81
C ASP A 38 6.06 0.36 -8.21
N PRO A 39 5.55 1.60 -8.05
CA PRO A 39 4.21 1.81 -7.56
C PRO A 39 3.15 1.31 -8.56
N ASN A 40 3.45 1.30 -9.86
CA ASN A 40 2.48 0.96 -10.89
C ASN A 40 2.24 -0.55 -11.00
N GLU A 41 3.07 -1.36 -10.33
CA GLU A 41 2.97 -2.79 -10.38
C GLU A 41 1.65 -3.32 -9.79
N SER A 42 1.02 -4.24 -10.52
CA SER A 42 -0.24 -4.83 -10.12
C SER A 42 -0.05 -5.71 -8.89
N ILE A 43 -1.08 -5.76 -8.02
CA ILE A 43 -1.06 -6.63 -6.82
C ILE A 43 -0.76 -8.10 -7.20
N ARG A 44 -1.23 -8.57 -8.35
CA ARG A 44 -1.02 -9.96 -8.78
C ARG A 44 0.41 -10.23 -9.19
N HIS A 45 1.01 -9.35 -9.98
CA HIS A 45 2.38 -9.52 -10.43
C HIS A 45 3.36 -9.33 -9.26
N ARG A 46 3.14 -8.31 -8.41
CA ARG A 46 3.89 -8.14 -7.16
C ARG A 46 3.79 -9.37 -6.24
N ALA A 47 2.62 -9.98 -6.15
CA ALA A 47 2.46 -11.21 -5.37
C ALA A 47 3.28 -12.38 -5.95
N GLN A 48 3.40 -12.47 -7.27
CA GLN A 48 4.25 -13.48 -7.94
C GLN A 48 5.73 -13.22 -7.70
N GLU A 49 6.18 -11.96 -7.81
CA GLU A 49 7.58 -11.58 -7.56
C GLU A 49 8.01 -11.83 -6.11
N LEU A 50 7.12 -11.51 -5.16
CA LEU A 50 7.38 -11.66 -3.72
C LEU A 50 7.12 -13.09 -3.19
N ASP A 51 6.73 -14.02 -4.06
CA ASP A 51 6.28 -15.38 -3.71
C ASP A 51 5.21 -15.39 -2.58
N LEU A 52 4.30 -14.42 -2.64
CA LEU A 52 3.19 -14.28 -1.71
C LEU A 52 1.87 -14.66 -2.37
N CYS A 53 0.96 -15.26 -1.60
CA CYS A 53 -0.42 -15.36 -2.06
C CYS A 53 -1.02 -13.95 -2.22
N PRO A 54 -1.74 -13.63 -3.30
CA PRO A 54 -2.38 -12.32 -3.49
C PRO A 54 -3.27 -11.89 -2.31
N SER A 55 -3.92 -12.86 -1.65
CA SER A 55 -4.74 -12.61 -0.46
C SER A 55 -3.93 -12.21 0.77
N THR A 56 -2.69 -12.69 0.89
CA THR A 56 -1.74 -12.29 1.93
C THR A 56 -1.25 -10.88 1.67
N LEU A 57 -0.80 -10.58 0.45
CA LEU A 57 -0.37 -9.25 0.05
C LEU A 57 -1.49 -8.23 0.31
N TRP A 58 -2.72 -8.53 -0.10
CA TRP A 58 -3.89 -7.69 0.18
C TRP A 58 -4.13 -7.47 1.68
N LYS A 59 -4.00 -8.52 2.51
CA LYS A 59 -4.10 -8.39 3.98
C LYS A 59 -2.97 -7.55 4.56
N ILE A 60 -1.76 -7.66 4.02
CA ILE A 60 -0.62 -6.85 4.45
C ILE A 60 -0.90 -5.37 4.15
N LEU A 61 -1.25 -5.06 2.90
CA LEU A 61 -1.65 -3.73 2.44
C LEU A 61 -2.80 -3.14 3.28
N TRP A 62 -3.84 -3.93 3.57
CA TRP A 62 -5.03 -3.41 4.25
C TRP A 62 -4.87 -3.28 5.77
N LYS A 63 -4.11 -4.19 6.42
CA LYS A 63 -4.03 -4.26 7.89
C LYS A 63 -2.74 -3.72 8.49
N ASN A 64 -1.68 -3.52 7.71
CA ASN A 64 -0.42 -2.93 8.22
C ASN A 64 -0.26 -1.50 7.75
N LEU A 65 -0.54 -1.29 6.47
CA LEU A 65 -0.35 0.00 5.85
C LEU A 65 -1.62 0.81 6.08
N GLU A 66 -1.51 1.87 6.90
CA GLU A 66 -2.67 2.66 7.31
C GLU A 66 -3.40 3.24 6.09
N LYS A 67 -4.63 2.78 5.81
CA LYS A 67 -5.55 3.32 4.78
C LYS A 67 -4.85 3.89 3.54
N LEU A 68 -4.21 3.01 2.78
CA LEU A 68 -3.59 3.33 1.50
C LEU A 68 -4.65 3.91 0.54
N THR A 69 -4.53 5.19 0.19
CA THR A 69 -5.41 5.80 -0.83
C THR A 69 -4.74 5.69 -2.18
N VAL A 70 -5.39 5.01 -3.10
CA VAL A 70 -4.90 4.75 -4.46
C VAL A 70 -5.81 5.47 -5.44
N TRP A 71 -5.22 6.11 -6.45
CA TRP A 71 -5.95 6.64 -7.59
C TRP A 71 -5.51 5.91 -8.86
N CYS A 72 -6.47 5.56 -9.71
CA CYS A 72 -6.20 5.01 -11.03
C CYS A 72 -7.07 5.72 -12.07
N ALA A 73 -6.52 5.97 -13.26
CA ALA A 73 -7.29 6.42 -14.42
C ALA A 73 -7.62 5.25 -15.35
N LEU A 74 -8.77 5.35 -16.02
CA LEU A 74 -9.20 4.43 -17.06
C LEU A 74 -9.29 5.20 -18.38
N TRP A 75 -8.81 4.62 -19.48
CA TRP A 75 -9.02 5.15 -20.83
C TRP A 75 -9.24 4.03 -21.85
N ALA A 76 -9.38 4.40 -23.13
CA ALA A 76 -9.64 3.43 -24.21
C ALA A 76 -8.56 2.34 -24.37
N GLY A 77 -7.29 2.65 -24.09
CA GLY A 77 -6.17 1.71 -24.23
C GLY A 77 -5.76 0.95 -22.96
N GLY A 78 -6.51 1.03 -21.84
CA GLY A 78 -6.14 0.37 -20.57
C GLY A 78 -6.28 1.21 -19.28
N ILE A 79 -5.49 0.85 -18.27
CA ILE A 79 -5.46 1.50 -16.95
C ILE A 79 -4.18 2.31 -16.84
N ILE A 80 -4.31 3.60 -16.51
CA ILE A 80 -3.18 4.46 -16.20
C ILE A 80 -3.01 4.47 -14.69
N GLY A 81 -2.00 3.69 -14.25
CA GLY A 81 -1.30 3.72 -12.97
C GLY A 81 -2.12 3.66 -11.68
N PRO A 82 -1.80 2.76 -10.73
CA PRO A 82 -2.14 2.96 -9.32
C PRO A 82 -1.20 3.96 -8.65
N TYR A 83 -1.68 5.20 -8.47
CA TYR A 83 -0.95 6.26 -7.78
C TYR A 83 -1.26 6.29 -6.29
N PHE A 84 -0.22 6.22 -5.47
CA PHE A 84 -0.33 6.27 -4.01
C PHE A 84 -0.02 7.66 -3.47
N PHE A 85 -0.87 8.16 -2.57
CA PHE A 85 -0.63 9.43 -1.88
C PHE A 85 0.17 9.21 -0.61
N LYS A 86 1.47 9.50 -0.65
CA LYS A 86 2.38 9.47 0.51
C LYS A 86 2.90 10.87 0.82
N ASN A 87 3.26 11.13 2.08
CA ASN A 87 4.01 12.33 2.48
C ASN A 87 5.52 12.10 2.35
N ASP A 88 6.33 13.13 2.59
CA ASP A 88 7.80 13.01 2.63
C ASP A 88 8.29 11.98 3.66
N GLU A 89 7.52 11.82 4.74
CA GLU A 89 7.74 10.80 5.79
C GLU A 89 7.10 9.43 5.44
N ARG A 90 6.73 9.20 4.18
CA ARG A 90 6.17 7.94 3.64
C ARG A 90 4.85 7.46 4.25
N HIS A 91 4.27 8.23 5.17
CA HIS A 91 2.92 8.00 5.66
C HIS A 91 1.89 8.23 4.56
N ASN A 92 0.89 7.36 4.49
CA ASN A 92 -0.25 7.54 3.61
C ASN A 92 -1.02 8.80 4.02
N VAL A 93 -1.42 9.58 3.03
CA VAL A 93 -2.13 10.83 3.28
C VAL A 93 -3.45 10.83 2.55
N THR A 94 -4.46 11.39 3.20
CA THR A 94 -5.77 11.63 2.59
C THR A 94 -5.62 12.52 1.36
N VAL A 95 -6.34 12.16 0.31
CA VAL A 95 -6.42 12.96 -0.92
C VAL A 95 -7.18 14.25 -0.63
N ASN A 96 -6.51 15.39 -0.85
CA ASN A 96 -7.13 16.72 -0.85
C ASN A 96 -7.11 17.27 -2.28
N GLY A 97 -7.89 18.33 -2.56
CA GLY A 97 -8.01 18.98 -3.86
C GLY A 97 -6.67 19.39 -4.46
N ASP A 98 -5.76 19.95 -3.66
CA ASP A 98 -4.44 20.35 -4.15
C ASP A 98 -3.59 19.15 -4.62
N ARG A 99 -3.58 18.07 -3.83
CA ARG A 99 -2.86 16.84 -4.16
C ARG A 99 -3.48 16.15 -5.38
N TYR A 100 -4.80 16.16 -5.47
CA TYR A 100 -5.52 15.64 -6.61
C TYR A 100 -5.22 16.42 -7.89
N ARG A 101 -5.24 17.76 -7.82
CA ARG A 101 -4.92 18.63 -8.95
C ARG A 101 -3.47 18.45 -9.41
N ALA A 102 -2.52 18.41 -8.47
CA ALA A 102 -1.12 18.17 -8.78
C ALA A 102 -0.89 16.83 -9.47
N MET A 103 -1.58 15.77 -9.02
CA MET A 103 -1.53 14.45 -9.66
C MET A 103 -2.10 14.52 -11.09
N ILE A 104 -3.23 15.19 -11.31
CA ILE A 104 -3.79 15.34 -12.67
C ILE A 104 -2.80 16.07 -13.59
N THR A 105 -2.27 17.21 -13.16
CA THR A 105 -1.45 18.06 -14.02
C THR A 105 -0.08 17.49 -14.28
N ASN A 106 0.56 16.91 -13.26
CA ASN A 106 1.97 16.53 -13.36
C ASN A 106 2.14 15.10 -13.83
N ILE A 107 1.15 14.24 -13.54
CA ILE A 107 1.26 12.81 -13.76
C ILE A 107 0.27 12.37 -14.85
N PHE A 108 -1.03 12.52 -14.62
CA PHE A 108 -2.04 11.99 -15.55
C PHE A 108 -1.95 12.59 -16.95
N ILE A 109 -1.90 13.92 -17.07
CA ILE A 109 -1.80 14.58 -18.39
C ILE A 109 -0.48 14.20 -19.09
N SER A 110 0.62 14.09 -18.34
CA SER A 110 1.92 13.68 -18.87
C SER A 110 1.87 12.25 -19.44
N GLU A 111 1.31 11.30 -18.69
CA GLU A 111 1.13 9.91 -19.14
C GLU A 111 0.18 9.84 -20.34
N LEU A 112 -0.92 10.59 -20.30
CA LEU A 112 -1.89 10.65 -21.39
C LEU A 112 -1.25 11.14 -22.70
N ASN A 113 -0.32 12.09 -22.62
CA ASN A 113 0.39 12.62 -23.78
C ASN A 113 1.52 11.70 -24.27
N ASN A 114 2.11 10.88 -23.38
CA ASN A 114 3.19 9.96 -23.71
C ASN A 114 2.70 8.74 -24.49
N HIS A 115 1.48 8.30 -24.23
CA HIS A 115 0.80 7.37 -25.11
C HIS A 115 0.19 8.17 -26.26
N ASP A 116 0.82 8.12 -27.42
CA ASP A 116 0.32 8.73 -28.64
C ASP A 116 -1.21 8.53 -28.77
N VAL A 117 -1.95 9.62 -28.75
CA VAL A 117 -3.40 9.66 -29.06
C VAL A 117 -3.63 9.44 -30.58
N GLN A 118 -2.76 8.69 -31.26
CA GLN A 118 -2.70 8.59 -32.72
C GLN A 118 -3.53 7.46 -33.35
N GLU A 119 -4.36 6.75 -32.60
CA GLU A 119 -5.40 5.91 -33.24
C GLU A 119 -6.77 6.15 -32.59
N LEU A 120 -7.44 7.19 -33.07
CA LEU A 120 -8.90 7.25 -33.21
C LEU A 120 -9.26 7.58 -34.65
#